data_AF-A0A2J0YTA8-F1
#
_entry.id   AF-A0A2J0YTA8-F1
#
_cell.length_a   1.000
_cell.length_b   1.000
_cell.length_c   1.000
_cell.angle_alpha   90.00
_cell.angle_beta   90.00
_cell.angle_gamma   90.00
#
_symmetry.space_group_name_H-M   'P 1'
#
loop_
_entity.id
_entity.type
_entity.pdbx_description
1 polymer ?
#
loop_
_entity_poly.entity_id
_entity_poly.type
_entity_poly.pdbx_seq_one_letter_code
_entity_poly.pdbx_strand_id
1 'polypeptide(L)' 'MIFDDDIELALALACEELQMTRDEMIRLILREWLEQYGFIPFRQLHEGSDTEGNA' A
#
# COMPACT_ATOMS: atom_id res chain seq x y z
N MET A 1 12.13 9.67 6.41
CA MET A 1 12.46 9.62 4.97
C MET A 1 12.27 11.03 4.45
N ILE A 2 13.28 11.60 3.81
CA ILE A 2 13.19 12.93 3.20
C ILE A 2 13.04 12.66 1.71
N PHE A 3 11.89 13.01 1.12
CA PHE A 3 11.73 12.95 -0.32
C PHE A 3 12.41 14.16 -0.98
N ASP A 4 12.59 14.08 -2.29
CA ASP A 4 13.02 15.23 -3.08
C ASP A 4 12.02 16.39 -2.95
N ASP A 5 12.48 17.63 -3.04
CA ASP A 5 11.66 18.83 -2.83
C ASP A 5 10.45 18.87 -3.79
N ASP A 6 10.62 18.40 -5.03
CA ASP A 6 9.53 18.33 -6.01
C ASP A 6 8.46 17.32 -5.58
N ILE A 7 8.88 16.21 -4.95
CA ILE A 7 7.97 15.17 -4.46
C ILE A 7 7.23 15.66 -3.21
N GLU A 8 7.90 16.34 -2.28
CA GLU A 8 7.23 16.91 -1.10
C GLU A 8 6.23 18.00 -1.51
N LEU A 9 6.55 18.84 -2.49
CA LEU A 9 5.61 19.84 -3.01
C LEU A 9 4.38 19.20 -3.65
N ALA A 10 4.58 18.21 -4.53
CA ALA A 10 3.48 17.48 -5.16
C ALA A 10 2.60 16.77 -4.12
N LEU A 11 3.20 16.19 -3.09
CA LEU A 11 2.49 15.53 -2.01
C LEU A 11 1.70 16.52 -1.16
N ALA A 12 2.27 17.68 -0.85
CA ALA A 12 1.58 18.74 -0.09
C ALA A 12 0.37 19.29 -0.84
N LEU A 13 0.53 19.58 -2.14
CA LEU A 13 -0.58 20.02 -2.99
C LEU A 13 -1.68 18.96 -3.07
N ALA A 14 -1.33 17.69 -3.24
CA ALA A 14 -2.31 16.61 -3.26
C ALA A 14 -3.07 16.49 -1.92
N CYS A 15 -2.37 16.68 -0.79
CA CYS A 15 -3.00 16.68 0.53
C CYS A 15 -4.00 17.82 0.70
N GLU A 16 -3.66 19.02 0.21
CA GLU A 16 -4.54 20.18 0.22
C GLU A 16 -5.78 19.95 -0.67
N GLU A 17 -5.59 19.51 -1.90
CA GLU A 17 -6.68 19.28 -2.86
C GLU A 17 -7.66 18.20 -2.40
N LEU A 18 -7.14 17.10 -1.85
CA LEU A 18 -7.97 15.97 -1.39
C LEU A 18 -8.43 16.11 0.06
N GLN A 19 -8.00 17.17 0.77
CA GLN A 19 -8.28 17.39 2.20
C GLN A 19 -7.89 16.18 3.06
N MET A 20 -6.72 15.59 2.76
CA MET A 20 -6.19 14.41 3.45
C MET A 20 -4.90 14.77 4.18
N THR A 21 -4.58 14.03 5.23
CA THR A 21 -3.26 14.13 5.85
C THR A 21 -2.19 13.48 4.97
N ARG A 22 -0.94 13.91 5.14
CA ARG A 22 0.23 13.32 4.44
C ARG A 22 0.30 11.80 4.62
N ASP A 23 0.00 11.32 5.82
CA ASP A 23 0.00 9.89 6.15
C ASP A 23 -1.09 9.13 5.38
N GLU A 24 -2.30 9.69 5.29
CA GLU A 24 -3.40 9.09 4.52
C GLU A 24 -3.10 9.07 3.03
N MET A 25 -2.54 10.16 2.50
CA MET A 25 -2.12 10.28 1.10
C MET A 25 -1.05 9.24 0.75
N ILE A 26 -0.01 9.09 1.57
CA ILE A 26 1.04 8.10 1.34
C ILE A 26 0.47 6.67 1.37
N ARG A 27 -0.41 6.36 2.33
CA ARG A 27 -1.07 5.04 2.39
C ARG A 27 -1.94 4.77 1.16
N LEU A 28 -2.63 5.79 0.66
CA LEU A 28 -3.44 5.70 -0.55
C LEU A 28 -2.57 5.42 -1.77
N ILE A 29 -1.52 6.24 -2.00
CA ILE A 29 -0.59 6.07 -3.13
C ILE A 29 0.05 4.68 -3.12
N LEU A 30 0.51 4.21 -1.95
CA LEU A 30 1.10 2.88 -1.83
C LEU A 30 0.10 1.75 -2.09
N ARG A 31 -1.16 1.90 -1.63
CA ARG A 31 -2.22 0.91 -1.90
C ARG A 31 -2.51 0.82 -3.39
N GLU A 32 -2.78 1.95 -4.03
CA GLU A 32 -3.07 2.02 -5.47
C GLU A 32 -1.90 1.45 -6.30
N TRP A 33 -0.67 1.78 -5.91
CA TRP A 33 0.52 1.23 -6.54
C TRP A 33 0.61 -0.29 -6.39
N LEU A 34 0.36 -0.84 -5.19
CA LEU A 34 0.38 -2.28 -4.96
C LEU A 34 -0.74 -3.03 -5.71
N GLU A 35 -1.92 -2.43 -5.82
CA GLU A 35 -3.07 -2.98 -6.54
C GLU A 35 -2.83 -2.98 -8.07
N GLN A 36 -2.29 -1.89 -8.62
CA GLN A 36 -2.02 -1.77 -10.06
C GLN A 36 -0.81 -2.58 -10.54
N TYR A 37 0.26 -2.65 -9.72
CA TYR A 37 1.49 -3.36 -10.09
C TYR A 37 1.56 -4.81 -9.58
N GLY A 38 0.49 -5.30 -8.94
CA GLY A 38 0.31 -6.71 -8.66
C GLY A 38 1.34 -7.30 -7.69
N PHE A 39 1.77 -6.54 -6.68
CA PHE A 39 2.68 -7.06 -5.63
C PHE A 39 1.95 -7.40 -4.33
N ILE A 40 0.77 -7.98 -4.45
CA ILE A 40 0.23 -8.87 -3.43
C ILE A 40 -0.31 -10.11 -4.16
N PRO A 41 0.51 -11.17 -4.36
CA PRO A 41 -0.07 -12.48 -4.21
C PRO A 41 -0.59 -12.48 -2.78
N PHE A 42 -1.89 -12.31 -2.63
CA PHE A 42 -2.63 -12.69 -1.45
C PHE A 42 -2.52 -14.23 -1.43
N ARG A 43 -1.31 -14.76 -1.19
CA ARG A 43 -1.14 -16.11 -0.67
C ARG A 43 -1.90 -16.06 0.62
N GLN A 44 -3.17 -16.46 0.57
CA GLN A 44 -3.73 -17.51 1.40
C GLN A 44 -2.79 -17.82 2.58
N LEU A 45 -2.68 -16.90 3.54
CA LEU A 45 -2.05 -17.21 4.81
C LEU A 45 -3.15 -17.90 5.61
N HIS A 46 -3.28 -19.21 5.33
CA HIS A 46 -3.77 -20.25 6.22
C HIS A 46 -5.27 -20.62 6.24
N GLU A 47 -6.01 -20.54 5.13
CA GLU A 47 -7.16 -21.45 4.96
C GLU A 47 -6.64 -22.81 4.46
N GLY A 48 -6.51 -23.78 5.36
CA GLY A 48 -6.28 -25.19 5.01
C GLY A 48 -5.03 -25.83 5.60
N SER A 49 -4.90 -25.87 6.92
CA SER A 49 -4.13 -26.93 7.59
C SER A 49 -5.04 -28.13 7.88
N ASP A 50 -5.69 -28.65 6.84
CA ASP A 50 -6.33 -29.97 6.85
C ASP A 50 -5.70 -30.79 5.72
N THR A 51 -4.54 -31.36 5.98
CA THR A 51 -4.11 -32.59 5.31
C THR A 51 -3.49 -33.49 6.36
N GLU A 52 -4.25 -34.52 6.69
CA GLU A 52 -3.91 -35.68 7.49
C GLU A 52 -2.57 -36.27 7.02
N GLY A 53 -1.53 -36.17 7.85
CA GLY A 53 -0.33 -36.97 7.70
C GLY A 53 -0.64 -38.41 8.09
N ASN A 54 -0.97 -39.26 7.12
CA ASN A 54 -0.91 -40.70 7.29
C ASN A 54 0.58 -41.11 7.29
N ALA A 55 1.10 -41.44 8.46
CA ALA A 55 2.42 -42.03 8.68
C ALA A 55 2.26 -43.40 9.34
#